data_AF-A0A9E0XHB3-F1
#
_entry.id   AF-A0A9E0XHB3-F1
#
_cell.length_a   1.000
_cell.length_b   1.000
_cell.length_c   1.000
_cell.angle_alpha   90.00
_cell.angle_beta   90.00
_cell.angle_gamma   90.00
#
_symmetry.space_group_name_H-M   'P 1'
#
loop_
_entity.id
_entity.type
_entity.pdbx_description
1 polymer ?
#
loop_
_entity_poly.entity_id
_entity_poly.type
_entity_poly.pdbx_seq_one_letter_code
_entity_poly.pdbx_strand_id
1 'polypeptide(L)'
;MTTNGNAAVSEWIKKYIELLVDELRPKGDVLEIGFGTGIAADRIQKSRPKSHTIIESDEKLIESAREWAKKHPNTKVIHDSWENALKTLHSFDEVFFNDFSEDAAVQLILRSTPQGPAEVSSQTKDLLASLEKQLSQISITFSDQEIDDFYNKVGKSNLKELPSFFKKLKDNKNITEQQYTKALEKYGISEHGTESQKPQGQLLLFLEACLAKHMKKGSRFSCFLASTHSKYEDSHFFDRIITNPNIDFHEKTVKLAVPNCPLEDALVVTIEKT
;
A
#
# COMPACT_ATOMS: atom_id res chain seq x y z
N MET A 1 -28.97 -11.12 7.44
CA MET A 1 -28.47 -11.87 6.27
C MET A 1 -27.16 -11.21 5.82
N THR A 2 -26.01 -11.65 6.33
CA THR A 2 -24.70 -10.97 6.12
C THR A 2 -23.55 -11.94 5.84
N THR A 3 -23.84 -13.22 5.57
CA THR A 3 -22.81 -14.26 5.39
C THR A 3 -22.24 -14.34 3.97
N ASN A 4 -22.97 -13.89 2.95
CA ASN A 4 -22.56 -14.04 1.56
C ASN A 4 -21.48 -13.03 1.11
N GLY A 5 -21.45 -11.83 1.70
CA GLY A 5 -20.46 -10.80 1.36
C GLY A 5 -19.04 -11.16 1.83
N ASN A 6 -18.91 -11.66 3.06
CA ASN A 6 -17.61 -12.01 3.64
C ASN A 6 -16.94 -13.20 2.95
N ALA A 7 -17.75 -14.17 2.48
CA ALA A 7 -17.25 -15.34 1.77
C ALA A 7 -16.70 -14.97 0.37
N ALA A 8 -17.41 -14.12 -0.36
CA ALA A 8 -16.97 -13.64 -1.68
C ALA A 8 -15.69 -12.80 -1.57
N VAL A 9 -15.58 -11.93 -0.55
CA VAL A 9 -14.37 -11.15 -0.29
C VAL A 9 -13.16 -12.04 -0.05
N SER A 10 -13.33 -13.08 0.78
CA SER A 10 -12.26 -14.05 1.05
C SER A 10 -11.82 -14.83 -0.20
N GLU A 11 -12.76 -15.19 -1.09
CA GLU A 11 -12.45 -15.97 -2.29
C GLU A 11 -11.61 -15.20 -3.32
N TRP A 12 -11.95 -13.94 -3.63
CA TRP A 12 -11.19 -13.18 -4.61
C TRP A 12 -9.80 -12.79 -4.08
N ILE A 13 -9.68 -12.44 -2.79
CA ILE A 13 -8.38 -12.18 -2.14
C ILE A 13 -7.48 -13.40 -2.29
N LYS A 14 -8.03 -14.58 -1.96
CA LYS A 14 -7.31 -15.84 -2.11
C LYS A 14 -6.81 -16.03 -3.54
N LYS A 15 -7.69 -15.90 -4.53
CA LYS A 15 -7.32 -16.07 -5.95
C LYS A 15 -6.29 -15.05 -6.41
N TYR A 16 -6.37 -13.81 -5.92
CA TYR A 16 -5.38 -12.79 -6.25
C TYR A 16 -4.01 -13.12 -5.67
N ILE A 17 -3.92 -13.47 -4.38
CA ILE A 17 -2.66 -13.89 -3.76
C ILE A 17 -2.10 -15.13 -4.47
N GLU A 18 -2.95 -16.12 -4.76
CA GLU A 18 -2.52 -17.32 -5.49
C GLU A 18 -1.96 -16.99 -6.88
N LEU A 19 -2.59 -16.07 -7.61
CA LEU A 19 -2.10 -15.57 -8.90
C LEU A 19 -0.74 -14.86 -8.76
N LEU A 20 -0.57 -13.99 -7.78
CA LEU A 20 0.69 -13.27 -7.55
C LEU A 20 1.84 -14.22 -7.23
N VAL A 21 1.56 -15.27 -6.45
CA VAL A 21 2.52 -16.34 -6.17
C VAL A 21 2.80 -17.18 -7.42
N ASP A 22 1.79 -17.46 -8.25
CA ASP A 22 2.01 -18.20 -9.50
C ASP A 22 2.92 -17.44 -10.48
N GLU A 23 2.81 -16.12 -10.53
CA GLU A 23 3.65 -15.25 -11.36
C GLU A 23 5.08 -15.10 -10.81
N LEU A 24 5.25 -15.22 -9.49
CA LEU A 24 6.56 -15.35 -8.85
C LEU A 24 7.29 -16.60 -9.35
N ARG A 25 6.57 -17.71 -9.55
CA ARG A 25 7.11 -19.05 -9.91
C ARG A 25 8.09 -19.58 -8.86
N PRO A 26 7.62 -19.86 -7.63
CA PRO A 26 8.48 -20.16 -6.50
C PRO A 26 9.35 -21.40 -6.75
N LYS A 27 10.66 -21.25 -6.53
CA LYS A 27 11.67 -22.32 -6.63
C LYS A 27 12.85 -21.98 -5.74
N GLY A 28 13.72 -22.96 -5.48
CA GLY A 28 14.94 -22.70 -4.70
C GLY A 28 14.64 -22.19 -3.28
N ASP A 29 15.42 -21.24 -2.80
CA ASP A 29 15.25 -20.63 -1.50
C ASP A 29 14.29 -19.43 -1.61
N VAL A 30 13.12 -19.50 -0.97
CA VAL A 30 12.04 -18.51 -1.08
C VAL A 30 11.92 -17.70 0.22
N LEU A 31 11.79 -16.38 0.10
CA LEU A 31 11.45 -15.46 1.19
C LEU A 31 10.02 -14.95 1.04
N GLU A 32 9.21 -15.07 2.09
CA GLU A 32 7.88 -14.49 2.23
C GLU A 32 7.88 -13.47 3.37
N ILE A 33 7.35 -12.27 3.13
CA ILE A 33 7.11 -11.26 4.16
C ILE A 33 5.61 -11.19 4.42
N GLY A 34 5.19 -11.37 5.67
CA GLY A 34 3.79 -11.35 6.09
C GLY A 34 3.10 -12.69 5.84
N PHE A 35 2.95 -13.49 6.90
CA PHE A 35 2.22 -14.75 6.88
C PHE A 35 0.72 -14.51 6.64
N GLY A 36 0.16 -13.49 7.30
CA GLY A 36 -1.26 -13.15 7.17
C GLY A 36 -2.16 -14.33 7.51
N THR A 37 -2.96 -14.77 6.54
CA THR A 37 -3.86 -15.92 6.65
C THR A 37 -3.24 -17.25 6.19
N GLY A 38 -1.98 -17.26 5.78
CA GLY A 38 -1.26 -18.45 5.28
C GLY A 38 -1.57 -18.83 3.83
N ILE A 39 -2.37 -18.05 3.10
CA ILE A 39 -2.72 -18.33 1.69
C ILE A 39 -1.49 -18.35 0.79
N ALA A 40 -0.63 -17.33 0.92
CA ALA A 40 0.60 -17.23 0.15
C ALA A 40 1.55 -18.39 0.50
N ALA A 41 1.77 -18.62 1.79
CA ALA A 41 2.56 -19.73 2.30
C ALA A 41 2.10 -21.10 1.76
N ASP A 42 0.80 -21.39 1.78
CA ASP A 42 0.22 -22.61 1.22
C ASP A 42 0.47 -22.72 -0.29
N ARG A 43 0.31 -21.62 -1.04
CA ARG A 43 0.53 -21.61 -2.49
C ARG A 43 2.00 -21.77 -2.85
N ILE A 44 2.91 -21.14 -2.11
CA ILE A 44 4.36 -21.29 -2.27
C ILE A 44 4.75 -22.75 -2.01
N GLN A 45 4.27 -23.37 -0.92
CA GLN A 45 4.59 -24.76 -0.60
C GLN A 45 4.11 -25.78 -1.63
N LYS A 46 3.00 -25.51 -2.34
CA LYS A 46 2.56 -26.36 -3.47
C LYS A 46 3.59 -26.43 -4.60
N SER A 47 4.44 -25.41 -4.74
CA SER A 47 5.53 -25.38 -5.73
C SER A 47 6.78 -26.15 -5.28
N ARG A 48 6.80 -26.66 -4.04
CA ARG A 48 7.89 -27.45 -3.45
C ARG A 48 9.26 -26.75 -3.52
N PRO A 49 9.40 -25.55 -2.93
CA PRO A 49 10.68 -24.87 -2.87
C PRO A 49 11.70 -25.66 -2.04
N LYS A 50 12.98 -25.39 -2.26
CA LYS A 50 14.08 -26.00 -1.50
C LYS A 50 14.01 -25.58 -0.03
N SER A 51 13.81 -24.28 0.22
CA SER A 51 13.54 -23.75 1.55
C SER A 51 12.54 -22.59 1.47
N HIS A 52 11.83 -22.35 2.58
CA HIS A 52 10.84 -21.29 2.65
C HIS A 52 10.96 -20.53 3.98
N THR A 53 11.42 -19.30 3.91
CA THR A 53 11.58 -18.41 5.07
C THR A 53 10.42 -17.43 5.10
N ILE A 54 9.70 -17.39 6.21
CA ILE A 54 8.59 -16.47 6.44
C ILE A 54 9.01 -15.50 7.54
N ILE A 55 8.95 -14.20 7.27
CA ILE A 55 9.09 -13.16 8.29
C ILE A 55 7.69 -12.64 8.62
N GLU A 56 7.31 -12.75 9.89
CA GLU A 56 6.04 -12.24 10.40
C GLU A 56 6.33 -11.35 11.61
N SER A 57 5.84 -10.11 11.56
CA SER A 57 6.05 -9.10 12.61
C SER A 57 4.86 -8.97 13.55
N ASP A 58 3.67 -9.43 13.15
CA ASP A 58 2.47 -9.35 13.98
C ASP A 58 2.45 -10.45 15.04
N GLU A 59 2.51 -10.02 16.31
CA GLU A 59 2.45 -10.89 17.49
C GLU A 59 1.19 -11.78 17.53
N LYS A 60 0.10 -11.37 16.87
CA LYS A 60 -1.15 -12.15 16.82
C LYS A 60 -1.08 -13.28 15.79
N LEU A 61 -0.28 -13.11 14.74
CA LEU A 61 -0.21 -14.04 13.62
C LEU A 61 0.97 -15.02 13.74
N ILE A 62 2.00 -14.65 14.51
CA ILE A 62 3.23 -15.44 14.60
C ILE A 62 3.00 -16.89 15.08
N GLU A 63 2.12 -17.10 16.07
CA GLU A 63 1.86 -18.46 16.58
C GLU A 63 1.14 -19.32 15.53
N SER A 64 0.22 -18.72 14.76
CA SER A 64 -0.41 -19.39 13.63
C SER A 64 0.61 -19.78 12.55
N ALA A 65 1.56 -18.89 12.24
CA ALA A 65 2.65 -19.16 11.32
C ALA A 65 3.54 -20.31 11.81
N ARG A 66 3.89 -20.33 13.10
CA ARG A 66 4.69 -21.40 13.72
C ARG A 66 3.98 -22.74 13.70
N GLU A 67 2.69 -22.78 14.05
CA GLU A 67 1.90 -24.02 13.98
C GLU A 67 1.76 -24.53 12.54
N TRP A 68 1.59 -23.63 11.58
CA TRP A 68 1.59 -23.97 10.16
C TRP A 68 2.94 -24.56 9.71
N ALA A 69 4.05 -23.97 10.15
CA ALA A 69 5.40 -24.39 9.79
C ALA A 69 5.76 -25.79 10.32
N LYS A 70 5.19 -26.23 11.46
CA LYS A 70 5.38 -27.60 11.96
C LYS A 70 4.96 -28.69 10.97
N LYS A 71 4.04 -28.37 10.05
CA LYS A 71 3.56 -29.30 9.00
C LYS A 71 4.44 -29.28 7.74
N HIS A 72 5.38 -28.35 7.65
CA HIS A 72 6.18 -28.08 6.46
C HIS A 72 7.68 -28.04 6.84
N PRO A 73 8.39 -29.17 6.80
CA PRO A 73 9.73 -29.31 7.41
C PRO A 73 10.83 -28.45 6.75
N ASN A 74 10.62 -27.97 5.53
CA ASN A 74 11.50 -27.05 4.80
C ASN A 74 11.22 -25.56 5.09
N THR A 75 10.37 -25.26 6.08
CA THR A 75 9.98 -23.88 6.42
C THR A 75 10.68 -23.37 7.68
N LYS A 76 10.96 -22.06 7.69
CA LYS A 76 11.49 -21.34 8.84
C LYS A 76 10.66 -20.08 9.05
N VAL A 77 10.15 -19.89 10.25
CA VAL A 77 9.42 -18.67 10.64
C VAL A 77 10.30 -17.81 11.52
N ILE A 78 10.36 -16.52 11.21
CA ILE A 78 11.11 -15.50 11.96
C ILE A 78 10.11 -14.49 12.48
N HIS A 79 10.08 -14.32 13.82
CA HIS A 79 9.29 -13.29 14.48
C HIS A 79 10.12 -12.01 14.61
N ASP A 80 10.01 -11.12 13.63
CA ASP A 80 10.71 -9.83 13.64
C ASP A 80 10.12 -8.93 12.54
N SER A 81 10.54 -7.66 12.52
CA SER A 81 10.38 -6.81 11.35
C SER A 81 11.31 -7.29 10.23
N TRP A 82 10.91 -7.04 8.97
CA TRP A 82 11.73 -7.41 7.82
C TRP A 82 13.08 -6.66 7.84
N GLU A 83 13.10 -5.40 8.29
CA GLU A 83 14.31 -4.57 8.39
C GLU A 83 15.36 -5.20 9.31
N ASN A 84 14.92 -5.82 10.40
CA ASN A 84 15.80 -6.47 11.35
C ASN A 84 16.21 -7.86 10.88
N ALA A 85 15.25 -8.68 10.46
CA ALA A 85 15.52 -10.04 10.00
C ALA A 85 16.51 -10.05 8.83
N LEU A 86 16.33 -9.17 7.83
CA LEU A 86 17.20 -9.08 6.66
C LEU A 86 18.67 -8.85 7.01
N LYS A 87 19.01 -8.21 8.15
CA LYS A 87 20.41 -7.98 8.57
C LYS A 87 21.23 -9.28 8.70
N THR A 88 20.57 -10.41 8.92
CA THR A 88 21.21 -11.71 9.17
C THR A 88 20.93 -12.75 8.09
N LEU A 89 20.05 -12.44 7.13
CA LEU A 89 19.63 -13.39 6.10
C LEU A 89 20.54 -13.35 4.87
N HIS A 90 20.53 -14.45 4.15
CA HIS A 90 21.25 -14.62 2.89
C HIS A 90 20.39 -14.14 1.70
N SER A 91 20.85 -14.42 0.48
CA SER A 91 20.09 -14.14 -0.75
C SER A 91 19.15 -15.28 -1.12
N PHE A 92 17.97 -14.93 -1.63
CA PHE A 92 16.91 -15.85 -2.01
C PHE A 92 16.78 -15.95 -3.53
N ASP A 93 16.31 -17.10 -4.02
CA ASP A 93 15.92 -17.27 -5.41
C ASP A 93 14.63 -16.50 -5.70
N GLU A 94 13.67 -16.49 -4.77
CA GLU A 94 12.39 -15.84 -4.99
C GLU A 94 11.95 -15.06 -3.74
N VAL A 95 11.39 -13.87 -3.94
CA VAL A 95 10.94 -12.98 -2.86
C VAL A 95 9.47 -12.60 -3.07
N PHE A 96 8.64 -12.89 -2.08
CA PHE A 96 7.24 -12.52 -2.04
C PHE A 96 6.98 -11.51 -0.92
N PHE A 97 6.51 -10.31 -1.27
CA PHE A 97 6.13 -9.29 -0.29
C PHE A 97 4.61 -9.24 -0.12
N ASN A 98 4.12 -9.76 1.01
CA ASN A 98 2.71 -9.87 1.33
C ASN A 98 2.34 -8.96 2.51
N ASP A 99 2.22 -7.66 2.24
CA ASP A 99 1.73 -6.67 3.21
C ASP A 99 0.20 -6.67 3.31
N PHE A 100 -0.42 -7.86 3.18
CA PHE A 100 -1.86 -8.00 3.31
C PHE A 100 -2.25 -8.00 4.79
N SER A 101 -2.85 -6.90 5.23
CA SER A 101 -3.42 -6.75 6.57
C SER A 101 -4.96 -6.74 6.53
N GLU A 102 -5.61 -6.92 7.67
CA GLU A 102 -7.06 -6.71 7.80
C GLU A 102 -7.46 -5.28 7.36
N ASP A 103 -6.60 -4.29 7.60
CA ASP A 103 -6.80 -2.92 7.11
C ASP A 103 -6.73 -2.84 5.58
N ALA A 104 -5.82 -3.58 4.94
CA ALA A 104 -5.80 -3.69 3.48
C ALA A 104 -7.09 -4.33 2.95
N ALA A 105 -7.65 -5.33 3.66
CA ALA A 105 -8.95 -5.91 3.35
C ALA A 105 -10.07 -4.88 3.48
N VAL A 106 -10.11 -4.09 4.56
CA VAL A 106 -11.10 -3.02 4.78
C VAL A 106 -11.01 -1.94 3.70
N GLN A 107 -9.82 -1.47 3.36
CA GLN A 107 -9.62 -0.49 2.29
C GLN A 107 -10.12 -1.00 0.94
N LEU A 108 -9.91 -2.28 0.68
CA LEU A 108 -10.33 -2.87 -0.57
C LEU A 108 -11.85 -3.09 -0.59
N ILE A 109 -12.45 -3.55 0.51
CA ILE A 109 -13.91 -3.62 0.71
C ILE A 109 -14.58 -2.24 0.60
N LEU A 110 -13.98 -1.18 1.16
CA LEU A 110 -14.51 0.17 1.01
C LEU A 110 -14.55 0.57 -0.47
N ARG A 111 -13.52 0.26 -1.25
CA ARG A 111 -13.49 0.50 -2.70
C ARG A 111 -14.47 -0.36 -3.51
N SER A 112 -15.08 -1.36 -2.87
CA SER A 112 -15.91 -2.41 -3.48
C SER A 112 -17.41 -2.17 -3.42
N THR A 113 -17.89 -1.32 -2.51
CA THR A 113 -19.33 -1.10 -2.33
C THR A 113 -19.87 -0.18 -3.43
N PRO A 114 -21.08 -0.43 -3.99
CA PRO A 114 -21.70 0.46 -4.98
C PRO A 114 -21.94 1.87 -4.45
N GLN A 115 -22.18 1.97 -3.14
CA GLN A 115 -22.03 3.20 -2.37
C GLN A 115 -20.60 3.26 -1.88
N GLY A 116 -19.68 3.58 -2.77
CA GLY A 116 -18.27 3.64 -2.45
C GLY A 116 -17.92 4.91 -1.67
N PRO A 117 -16.70 4.99 -1.10
CA PRO A 117 -16.03 6.24 -0.83
C PRO A 117 -15.80 7.05 -2.12
N ALA A 118 -16.19 6.56 -3.30
CA ALA A 118 -16.28 7.35 -4.52
C ALA A 118 -17.46 8.32 -4.50
N GLU A 119 -18.60 8.07 -3.84
CA GLU A 119 -19.62 9.12 -3.70
C GLU A 119 -19.25 10.09 -2.57
N VAL A 120 -18.70 9.60 -1.46
CA VAL A 120 -18.21 10.51 -0.41
C VAL A 120 -16.95 11.25 -0.88
N SER A 121 -16.04 10.67 -1.67
CA SER A 121 -14.82 11.34 -2.13
C SER A 121 -14.91 11.96 -3.52
N SER A 122 -15.77 11.53 -4.45
CA SER A 122 -16.05 12.31 -5.66
C SER A 122 -17.00 13.43 -5.30
N GLN A 123 -18.08 13.25 -4.53
CA GLN A 123 -18.85 14.43 -4.10
C GLN A 123 -18.00 15.34 -3.22
N THR A 124 -17.09 14.84 -2.37
CA THR A 124 -16.20 15.73 -1.60
C THR A 124 -15.04 16.29 -2.42
N LYS A 125 -14.45 15.56 -3.38
CA LYS A 125 -13.41 16.11 -4.28
C LYS A 125 -13.99 17.01 -5.35
N ASP A 126 -15.18 16.73 -5.85
CA ASP A 126 -15.93 17.55 -6.80
C ASP A 126 -16.52 18.76 -6.05
N LEU A 127 -16.93 18.63 -4.79
CA LEU A 127 -17.29 19.78 -3.95
C LEU A 127 -16.05 20.59 -3.59
N LEU A 128 -14.91 19.98 -3.27
CA LEU A 128 -13.65 20.69 -3.02
C LEU A 128 -13.12 21.32 -4.31
N ALA A 129 -13.18 20.65 -5.46
CA ALA A 129 -12.76 21.20 -6.75
C ALA A 129 -13.75 22.23 -7.28
N SER A 130 -15.06 22.08 -7.02
CA SER A 130 -16.08 23.09 -7.31
C SER A 130 -15.93 24.29 -6.39
N LEU A 131 -15.67 24.09 -5.09
CA LEU A 131 -15.34 25.15 -4.15
C LEU A 131 -14.04 25.82 -4.55
N GLU A 132 -12.96 25.09 -4.86
CA GLU A 132 -11.69 25.62 -5.34
C GLU A 132 -11.88 26.41 -6.65
N LYS A 133 -12.69 25.91 -7.58
CA LYS A 133 -13.02 26.60 -8.84
C LYS A 133 -13.86 27.85 -8.59
N GLN A 134 -14.84 27.81 -7.68
CA GLN A 134 -15.64 28.98 -7.27
C GLN A 134 -14.81 30.00 -6.48
N LEU A 135 -13.87 29.56 -5.64
CA LEU A 135 -12.97 30.39 -4.83
C LEU A 135 -11.81 30.96 -5.65
N SER A 136 -11.43 30.31 -6.75
CA SER A 136 -10.43 30.84 -7.71
C SER A 136 -11.00 31.90 -8.65
N GLN A 137 -12.32 31.94 -8.82
CA GLN A 137 -13.04 32.87 -9.69
C GLN A 137 -13.63 34.07 -8.96
N ILE A 138 -13.69 34.03 -7.63
CA ILE A 138 -14.17 35.13 -6.79
C ILE A 138 -13.01 35.50 -5.87
N SER A 139 -12.62 36.78 -5.85
CA SER A 139 -11.60 37.29 -4.92
C SER A 139 -12.17 37.36 -3.49
N ILE A 140 -12.49 36.19 -2.91
CA ILE A 140 -13.02 36.07 -1.56
C ILE A 140 -11.83 35.95 -0.60
N THR A 141 -11.83 36.82 0.39
CA THR A 141 -10.97 36.75 1.56
C THR A 141 -11.75 36.13 2.71
N PHE A 142 -11.21 35.11 3.37
CA PHE A 142 -11.86 34.47 4.50
C PHE A 142 -11.55 35.20 5.80
N SER A 143 -12.56 35.32 6.66
CA SER A 143 -12.41 35.74 8.05
C SER A 143 -11.90 34.61 8.94
N ASP A 144 -11.39 34.97 10.13
CA ASP A 144 -10.94 33.98 11.13
C ASP A 144 -12.05 33.02 11.55
N GLN A 145 -13.30 33.51 11.62
CA GLN A 145 -14.46 32.68 11.98
C GLN A 145 -14.76 31.63 10.91
N GLU A 146 -14.61 31.97 9.63
CA GLU A 146 -14.83 31.02 8.53
C GLU A 146 -13.73 29.95 8.46
N ILE A 147 -12.49 30.33 8.77
CA ILE A 147 -11.37 29.40 8.93
C ILE A 147 -11.65 28.43 10.10
N ASP A 148 -12.19 28.94 11.21
CA ASP A 148 -12.57 28.14 12.36
C ASP A 148 -13.73 27.18 12.07
N ASP A 149 -14.75 27.66 11.38
CA ASP A 149 -15.90 26.86 10.98
C ASP A 149 -15.50 25.74 10.02
N PHE A 150 -14.60 26.04 9.07
CA PHE A 150 -14.02 25.04 8.17
C PHE A 150 -13.26 23.96 8.92
N TYR A 151 -12.37 24.34 9.84
CA TYR A 151 -11.61 23.38 10.63
C TYR A 151 -12.53 22.47 11.47
N ASN A 152 -13.55 23.05 12.11
CA ASN A 152 -14.48 22.30 12.94
C ASN A 152 -15.37 21.34 12.16
N LYS A 153 -15.77 21.70 10.93
CA LYS A 153 -16.64 20.86 10.08
C LYS A 153 -15.87 19.79 9.31
N VAL A 154 -14.68 20.12 8.79
CA VAL A 154 -13.98 19.27 7.81
C VAL A 154 -12.53 19.00 8.22
N GLY A 155 -11.86 19.97 8.83
CA GLY A 155 -10.43 19.88 9.15
C GLY A 155 -10.08 18.80 10.18
N LYS A 156 -10.89 18.60 11.22
CA LYS A 156 -10.64 17.59 12.28
C LYS A 156 -10.48 16.17 11.73
N SER A 157 -11.21 15.83 10.67
CA SER A 157 -11.17 14.50 10.06
C SER A 157 -10.10 14.35 8.97
N ASN A 158 -9.40 15.44 8.62
CA ASN A 158 -8.49 15.51 7.47
C ASN A 158 -7.16 16.21 7.81
N LEU A 159 -6.64 15.97 9.03
CA LEU A 159 -5.46 16.65 9.57
C LEU A 159 -4.21 16.59 8.67
N LYS A 160 -4.07 15.54 7.86
CA LYS A 160 -2.93 15.33 6.95
C LYS A 160 -2.94 16.25 5.72
N GLU A 161 -4.12 16.71 5.29
CA GLU A 161 -4.31 17.53 4.08
C GLU A 161 -4.33 19.04 4.38
N LEU A 162 -4.51 19.40 5.65
CA LEU A 162 -4.61 20.79 6.12
C LEU A 162 -3.38 21.66 5.82
N PRO A 163 -2.12 21.20 6.00
CA PRO A 163 -0.95 22.03 5.70
C PRO A 163 -0.91 22.49 4.23
N SER A 164 -1.14 21.55 3.30
CA SER A 164 -1.17 21.83 1.87
C SER A 164 -2.35 22.72 1.47
N PHE A 165 -3.51 22.52 2.10
CA PHE A 165 -4.71 23.30 1.83
C PHE A 165 -4.56 24.76 2.27
N PHE A 166 -4.14 25.01 3.52
CA PHE A 166 -3.93 26.37 4.02
C PHE A 166 -2.82 27.11 3.27
N LYS A 167 -1.76 26.39 2.84
CA LYS A 167 -0.72 26.97 1.99
C LYS A 167 -1.28 27.47 0.66
N LYS A 168 -2.14 26.68 0.00
CA LYS A 168 -2.80 27.10 -1.25
C LYS A 168 -3.72 28.31 -1.05
N LEU A 169 -4.49 28.37 0.04
CA LEU A 169 -5.32 29.53 0.36
C LEU A 169 -4.49 30.81 0.53
N LYS A 170 -3.31 30.69 1.13
CA LYS A 170 -2.35 31.78 1.29
C LYS A 170 -1.76 32.21 -0.06
N ASP A 171 -1.28 31.26 -0.86
CA ASP A 171 -0.68 31.51 -2.17
C ASP A 171 -1.68 32.19 -3.14
N ASN A 172 -2.97 31.84 -3.02
CA ASN A 172 -4.07 32.44 -3.76
C ASN A 172 -4.61 33.75 -3.15
N LYS A 173 -4.00 34.25 -2.07
CA LYS A 173 -4.39 35.47 -1.34
C LYS A 173 -5.82 35.45 -0.78
N ASN A 174 -6.38 34.26 -0.58
CA ASN A 174 -7.70 34.09 0.06
C ASN A 174 -7.62 34.23 1.59
N ILE A 175 -6.43 34.05 2.18
CA ILE A 175 -6.15 34.37 3.59
C ILE A 175 -4.84 35.14 3.67
N THR A 176 -4.69 35.96 4.73
CA THR A 176 -3.44 36.68 4.98
C THR A 176 -2.37 35.78 5.60
N GLU A 177 -1.09 36.19 5.53
CA GLU A 177 0.01 35.52 6.24
C GLU A 177 -0.28 35.38 7.74
N GLN A 178 -0.85 36.42 8.37
CA GLN A 178 -1.20 36.39 9.79
C GLN A 178 -2.28 35.33 10.09
N GLN A 179 -3.26 35.18 9.22
CA GLN A 179 -4.32 34.17 9.36
C GLN A 179 -3.79 32.75 9.11
N TYR A 180 -2.86 32.60 8.17
CA TYR A 180 -2.19 31.34 7.90
C TYR A 180 -1.41 30.86 9.13
N THR A 181 -0.49 31.68 9.66
CA THR A 181 0.32 31.31 10.84
C THR A 181 -0.57 31.06 12.06
N LYS A 182 -1.59 31.91 12.28
CA LYS A 182 -2.56 31.74 13.37
C LYS A 182 -3.34 30.43 13.27
N ALA A 183 -3.76 30.03 12.07
CA ALA A 183 -4.45 28.76 11.86
C ALA A 183 -3.52 27.56 12.13
N LEU A 184 -2.27 27.64 11.69
CA LEU A 184 -1.29 26.58 11.91
C LEU A 184 -0.99 26.38 13.40
N GLU A 185 -0.73 27.46 14.13
CA GLU A 185 -0.50 27.41 15.58
C GLU A 185 -1.74 26.91 16.33
N LYS A 186 -2.92 27.47 16.04
CA LYS A 186 -4.17 27.16 16.73
C LYS A 186 -4.60 25.70 16.56
N TYR A 187 -4.29 25.10 15.41
CA TYR A 187 -4.66 23.72 15.09
C TYR A 187 -3.51 22.72 15.22
N GLY A 188 -2.33 23.15 15.67
CA GLY A 188 -1.16 22.29 15.82
C GLY A 188 -0.64 21.74 14.49
N ILE A 189 -0.78 22.49 13.41
CA ILE A 189 -0.33 22.13 12.05
C ILE A 189 1.07 22.72 11.85
N SER A 190 2.05 21.91 11.45
CA SER A 190 3.42 22.39 11.24
C SER A 190 3.59 23.07 9.87
N GLU A 191 4.16 24.28 9.88
CA GLU A 191 4.37 25.17 8.71
C GLU A 191 5.49 24.68 7.78
N HIS A 192 6.43 23.95 8.36
CA HIS A 192 7.15 22.95 7.61
C HIS A 192 6.14 21.87 7.24
N GLY A 193 5.54 22.05 6.06
CA GLY A 193 5.69 20.99 5.07
C GLY A 193 7.16 20.63 5.08
N THR A 194 7.55 19.73 5.98
CA THR A 194 8.45 18.68 5.57
C THR A 194 7.88 18.32 4.19
N GLU A 195 8.69 18.43 3.15
CA GLU A 195 8.97 17.16 2.49
C GLU A 195 9.20 16.17 3.62
N SER A 196 8.09 15.65 4.18
CA SER A 196 8.09 14.31 4.63
C SER A 196 8.49 13.72 3.30
N GLN A 197 9.73 13.22 3.24
CA GLN A 197 9.96 12.00 2.51
C GLN A 197 8.67 11.24 2.75
N LYS A 198 7.74 11.29 1.77
CA LYS A 198 6.43 10.63 1.89
C LYS A 198 6.85 9.28 2.41
N PRO A 199 6.39 8.84 3.61
CA PRO A 199 6.96 7.66 4.26
C PRO A 199 7.12 6.62 3.19
N GLN A 200 8.38 6.35 2.82
CA GLN A 200 8.65 5.65 1.56
C GLN A 200 7.85 4.36 1.67
N GLY A 201 7.05 4.06 0.64
CA GLY A 201 6.14 2.92 0.72
C GLY A 201 6.95 1.70 1.16
N GLN A 202 6.48 0.98 2.19
CA GLN A 202 7.19 -0.15 2.78
C GLN A 202 7.69 -1.13 1.71
N LEU A 203 6.89 -1.33 0.67
CA LEU A 203 7.24 -2.08 -0.54
C LEU A 203 8.52 -1.58 -1.24
N LEU A 204 8.65 -0.26 -1.46
CA LEU A 204 9.81 0.33 -2.15
C LEU A 204 11.08 0.12 -1.33
N LEU A 205 11.02 0.44 -0.02
CA LEU A 205 12.15 0.25 0.90
C LEU A 205 12.58 -1.22 0.98
N PHE A 206 11.62 -2.12 1.11
CA PHE A 206 11.87 -3.55 1.17
C PHE A 206 12.52 -4.07 -0.12
N LEU A 207 11.95 -3.69 -1.27
CA LEU A 207 12.44 -4.13 -2.56
C LEU A 207 13.87 -3.63 -2.81
N GLU A 208 14.20 -2.40 -2.47
CA GLU A 208 15.57 -1.89 -2.59
C GLU A 208 16.55 -2.63 -1.68
N ALA A 209 16.16 -2.91 -0.43
CA ALA A 209 16.98 -3.73 0.47
C ALA A 209 17.23 -5.12 -0.11
N CYS A 210 16.20 -5.73 -0.71
CA CYS A 210 16.31 -7.02 -1.38
C CYS A 210 17.20 -6.97 -2.61
N LEU A 211 17.00 -6.01 -3.51
CA LEU A 211 17.83 -5.81 -4.69
C LEU A 211 19.30 -5.58 -4.32
N ALA A 212 19.57 -4.87 -3.22
CA ALA A 212 20.94 -4.60 -2.78
C ALA A 212 21.67 -5.86 -2.27
N LYS A 213 21.01 -6.71 -1.47
CA LYS A 213 21.70 -7.78 -0.71
C LYS A 213 21.03 -9.15 -0.71
N HIS A 214 19.74 -9.24 -0.99
CA HIS A 214 18.97 -10.48 -0.83
C HIS A 214 18.44 -11.08 -2.13
N MET A 215 18.66 -10.43 -3.26
CA MET A 215 18.41 -10.97 -4.60
C MET A 215 19.72 -11.16 -5.34
N LYS A 216 19.89 -12.32 -5.96
CA LYS A 216 21.00 -12.66 -6.86
C LYS A 216 20.52 -12.59 -8.31
N LYS A 217 21.45 -12.70 -9.26
CA LYS A 217 21.08 -12.79 -10.68
C LYS A 217 20.14 -13.97 -10.92
N GLY A 218 19.05 -13.72 -11.63
CA GLY A 218 17.96 -14.67 -11.86
C GLY A 218 16.95 -14.78 -10.72
N SER A 219 17.11 -14.03 -9.62
CA SER A 219 16.09 -13.96 -8.58
C SER A 219 14.86 -13.21 -9.08
N ARG A 220 13.65 -13.65 -8.69
CA ARG A 220 12.42 -12.92 -9.00
C ARG A 220 11.73 -12.40 -7.75
N PHE A 221 10.87 -11.42 -7.98
CA PHE A 221 10.10 -10.74 -6.95
C PHE A 221 8.66 -10.53 -7.43
N SER A 222 7.72 -10.73 -6.52
CA SER A 222 6.28 -10.43 -6.69
C SER A 222 5.73 -9.92 -5.36
N CYS A 223 4.64 -9.18 -5.39
CA CYS A 223 4.07 -8.58 -4.19
C CYS A 223 2.56 -8.43 -4.26
N PHE A 224 1.93 -8.41 -3.09
CA PHE A 224 0.55 -7.96 -2.97
C PHE A 224 0.47 -6.44 -3.16
N LEU A 225 -0.47 -6.01 -4.01
CA LEU A 225 -0.78 -4.60 -4.20
C LEU A 225 -2.25 -4.35 -3.84
N ALA A 226 -2.47 -3.49 -2.86
CA ALA A 226 -3.81 -3.01 -2.49
C ALA A 226 -4.39 -2.00 -3.50
N SER A 227 -3.66 -1.69 -4.57
CA SER A 227 -4.05 -0.70 -5.58
C SER A 227 -3.76 -1.19 -6.99
N THR A 228 -4.64 -0.84 -7.91
CA THR A 228 -4.53 -1.11 -9.35
C THR A 228 -3.78 -0.03 -10.13
N HIS A 229 -3.30 1.03 -9.46
CA HIS A 229 -2.50 2.07 -10.12
C HIS A 229 -1.16 1.50 -10.58
N SER A 230 -0.87 1.73 -11.86
CA SER A 230 0.39 1.35 -12.51
C SER A 230 1.59 1.89 -11.72
N LYS A 231 2.66 1.09 -11.66
CA LYS A 231 3.92 1.53 -11.05
C LYS A 231 4.71 2.45 -11.97
N TYR A 232 4.39 2.54 -13.24
CA TYR A 232 4.93 3.57 -14.14
C TYR A 232 4.47 4.99 -13.76
N GLU A 233 3.33 5.11 -13.09
CA GLU A 233 2.79 6.40 -12.64
C GLU A 233 3.31 6.82 -11.24
N ASP A 234 3.97 5.90 -10.53
CA ASP A 234 4.63 6.19 -9.26
C ASP A 234 6.04 6.69 -9.54
N SER A 235 6.27 8.00 -9.46
CA SER A 235 7.55 8.61 -9.78
C SER A 235 8.72 8.05 -8.94
N HIS A 236 8.49 7.74 -7.66
CA HIS A 236 9.54 7.18 -6.81
C HIS A 236 9.86 5.74 -7.17
N PHE A 237 8.83 4.94 -7.46
CA PHE A 237 9.04 3.56 -7.90
C PHE A 237 9.69 3.53 -9.29
N PHE A 238 9.25 4.39 -10.21
CA PHE A 238 9.82 4.51 -11.54
C PHE A 238 11.31 4.85 -11.48
N ASP A 239 11.68 5.94 -10.80
CA ASP A 239 13.04 6.45 -10.77
C ASP A 239 14.03 5.52 -10.05
N ARG A 240 13.57 4.72 -9.08
CA ARG A 240 14.46 3.91 -8.22
C ARG A 240 14.47 2.43 -8.58
N ILE A 241 13.36 1.93 -9.12
CA ILE A 241 13.21 0.53 -9.50
C ILE A 241 13.22 0.39 -11.01
N ILE A 242 12.23 0.97 -11.71
CA ILE A 242 12.00 0.68 -13.14
C ILE A 242 13.19 1.10 -14.02
N THR A 243 13.87 2.20 -13.69
CA THR A 243 15.05 2.67 -14.43
C THR A 243 16.33 1.89 -14.10
N ASN A 244 16.31 0.95 -13.15
CA ASN A 244 17.49 0.19 -12.76
C ASN A 244 17.89 -0.79 -13.88
N PRO A 245 19.10 -0.66 -14.48
CA PRO A 245 19.49 -1.49 -15.62
C PRO A 245 19.76 -2.96 -15.25
N ASN A 246 19.87 -3.28 -13.95
CA ASN A 246 20.12 -4.64 -13.45
C ASN A 246 18.83 -5.36 -13.05
N ILE A 247 17.67 -4.84 -13.47
CA ILE A 247 16.41 -5.52 -13.29
C ILE A 247 15.62 -5.52 -14.59
N ASP A 248 14.72 -6.49 -14.68
CA ASP A 248 13.72 -6.58 -15.70
C ASP A 248 12.34 -6.43 -15.03
N PHE A 249 11.73 -5.26 -15.18
CA PHE A 249 10.46 -4.91 -14.56
C PHE A 249 9.29 -5.18 -15.51
N HIS A 250 8.30 -5.90 -15.02
CA HIS A 250 7.07 -6.18 -15.73
C HIS A 250 5.87 -5.87 -14.84
N GLU A 251 4.86 -5.23 -15.42
CA GLU A 251 3.52 -5.20 -14.85
C GLU A 251 2.48 -5.62 -15.87
N LYS A 252 1.39 -6.21 -15.40
CA LYS A 252 0.25 -6.58 -16.23
C LYS A 252 -1.04 -6.56 -15.43
N THR A 253 -2.13 -6.31 -16.13
CA THR A 253 -3.47 -6.37 -15.56
C THR A 253 -4.11 -7.72 -15.87
N VAL A 254 -4.69 -8.36 -14.85
CA VAL A 254 -5.33 -9.68 -14.96
C VAL A 254 -6.75 -9.62 -14.42
N LYS A 255 -7.70 -10.12 -15.22
CA LYS A 255 -9.10 -10.28 -14.79
C LYS A 255 -9.22 -11.43 -13.80
N LEU A 256 -9.64 -11.13 -12.58
CA LEU A 256 -9.98 -12.13 -11.58
C LEU A 256 -11.40 -12.63 -11.89
N ALA A 257 -11.51 -13.80 -12.52
CA ALA A 257 -12.80 -14.43 -12.84
C ALA A 257 -13.49 -14.98 -11.57
N VAL A 258 -13.84 -14.09 -10.64
CA VAL A 258 -14.49 -14.41 -9.37
C VAL A 258 -15.81 -13.66 -9.30
N PRO A 259 -16.94 -14.36 -9.11
CA PRO A 259 -18.23 -13.71 -8.92
C PRO A 259 -18.16 -12.71 -7.76
N ASN A 260 -18.69 -11.50 -7.96
CA ASN A 260 -18.69 -10.43 -6.95
C ASN A 260 -17.28 -9.95 -6.53
N CYS A 261 -16.26 -10.11 -7.39
CA CYS A 261 -14.99 -9.42 -7.22
C CYS A 261 -15.20 -7.92 -7.44
N PRO A 262 -14.76 -7.07 -6.50
CA PRO A 262 -14.90 -5.62 -6.64
C PRO A 262 -13.84 -4.97 -7.51
N LEU A 263 -12.74 -5.67 -7.71
CA LEU A 263 -11.72 -5.32 -8.68
C LEU A 263 -12.11 -5.98 -10.00
N GLU A 264 -12.43 -5.19 -11.03
CA GLU A 264 -12.58 -5.73 -12.39
C GLU A 264 -11.28 -6.39 -12.87
N ASP A 265 -10.17 -5.82 -12.42
CA ASP A 265 -8.82 -6.04 -12.93
C ASP A 265 -7.83 -5.97 -11.76
N ALA A 266 -6.91 -6.91 -11.69
CA ALA A 266 -5.85 -6.97 -10.67
C ALA A 266 -4.49 -6.68 -11.31
N LEU A 267 -3.71 -5.78 -10.68
CA LEU A 267 -2.37 -5.43 -11.14
C LEU A 267 -1.36 -6.43 -10.58
N VAL A 268 -0.64 -7.10 -11.46
CA VAL A 268 0.47 -7.99 -11.12
C VAL A 268 1.76 -7.29 -11.47
N VAL A 269 2.68 -7.22 -10.51
CA VAL A 269 4.06 -6.75 -10.73
C VAL A 269 5.00 -7.93 -10.57
N THR A 270 5.96 -8.05 -11.49
CA THR A 270 7.03 -9.04 -11.43
C THR A 270 8.36 -8.37 -11.77
N ILE A 271 9.38 -8.69 -11.00
CA ILE A 271 10.74 -8.17 -11.21
C ILE A 271 11.69 -9.34 -11.26
N GLU A 272 12.60 -9.36 -12.23
CA GLU A 272 13.72 -10.31 -12.28
C GLU A 272 15.05 -9.54 -12.22
N LYS A 273 15.99 -9.99 -11.39
CA LYS A 273 17.31 -9.35 -11.30
C LYS A 273 18.25 -9.92 -12.37
N THR A 274 18.81 -9.07 -13.23
CA THR A 274 19.57 -9.47 -14.44
C THR A 274 21.08 -9.61 -14.23
#